data_AF-A0A3D5RAE1-F1
#
_entry.id   AF-A0A3D5RAE1-F1
#
_cell.length_a   1.000
_cell.length_b   1.000
_cell.length_c   1.000
_cell.angle_alpha   90.00
_cell.angle_beta   90.00
_cell.angle_gamma   90.00
#
_symmetry.space_group_name_H-M   'P 1'
#
loop_
_entity.id
_entity.type
_entity.pdbx_description
1 polymer ?
#
loop_
_entity_poly.entity_id
_entity_poly.type
_entity_poly.pdbx_seq_one_letter_code
_entity_poly.pdbx_strand_id
1 'polypeptide(L)'
;MKGGIFAFFLGTLPTGPLYAAFPMAASLLKKEASVLNVVIFLGAWAALKIPQLMVEIKFLGLPFAALRFILTLVGLIIIGSIMKIFLKSESFQQ
;
A
#
# COMPACT_ATOMS: atom_id res chain seq x y z
N MET A 1 5.88 14.59 -4.01
CA MET A 1 5.15 14.23 -2.77
C MET A 1 3.61 14.13 -2.93
N LYS A 2 3.00 14.46 -4.07
CA LYS A 2 1.54 14.37 -4.25
C LYS A 2 0.99 12.94 -4.45
N GLY A 3 1.78 12.00 -4.96
CA GLY A 3 1.31 10.65 -5.32
C GLY A 3 1.10 9.68 -4.14
N GLY A 4 1.89 9.78 -3.07
CA GLY A 4 1.83 8.83 -1.95
C GLY A 4 0.52 8.92 -1.15
N ILE A 5 0.02 10.14 -0.94
CA ILE A 5 -1.24 10.38 -0.24
C ILE A 5 -2.41 9.84 -1.08
N PHE A 6 -2.43 10.11 -2.40
CA PHE A 6 -3.45 9.58 -3.31
C PHE A 6 -3.42 8.04 -3.38
N ALA A 7 -2.23 7.44 -3.44
CA ALA A 7 -2.06 5.98 -3.42
C ALA A 7 -2.61 5.34 -2.14
N PHE A 8 -2.38 5.98 -0.99
CA PHE A 8 -2.92 5.52 0.29
C PHE A 8 -4.46 5.56 0.31
N PHE A 9 -5.07 6.68 -0.08
CA PHE A 9 -6.54 6.81 -0.11
C PHE A 9 -7.20 5.87 -1.12
N LEU A 10 -6.61 5.70 -2.31
CA LEU A 10 -7.10 4.74 -3.31
C LEU A 10 -6.97 3.29 -2.84
N GLY A 11 -5.95 2.98 -2.02
CA GLY A 11 -5.75 1.66 -1.45
C GLY A 11 -6.69 1.32 -0.29
N THR A 12 -7.21 2.29 0.46
CA THR A 12 -8.04 2.01 1.65
C THR A 12 -9.54 1.88 1.35
N LEU A 13 -10.00 2.46 0.25
CA LEU A 13 -11.39 2.47 -0.21
C LEU A 13 -11.99 1.15 -0.77
N PRO A 14 -11.23 0.17 -1.30
CA PRO A 14 -11.81 -0.96 -1.99
C PRO A 14 -12.03 -2.18 -1.09
N THR A 15 -13.24 -2.71 -1.19
CA THR A 15 -13.76 -3.95 -0.58
C THR A 15 -13.60 -5.17 -1.48
N GLY A 16 -12.62 -5.14 -2.40
CA GLY A 16 -12.37 -6.21 -3.38
C GLY A 16 -11.16 -7.09 -3.04
N PRO A 17 -11.06 -8.29 -3.63
CA PRO A 17 -9.87 -9.12 -3.52
C PRO A 17 -8.59 -8.40 -3.96
N LEU A 18 -7.45 -8.79 -3.40
CA LEU A 18 -6.16 -8.15 -3.72
C LEU A 18 -5.82 -8.18 -5.22
N TYR A 19 -6.25 -9.22 -5.95
CA TYR A 19 -5.96 -9.33 -7.38
C TYR A 19 -6.56 -8.19 -8.21
N ALA A 20 -7.64 -7.55 -7.74
CA ALA A 20 -8.23 -6.38 -8.41
C ALA A 20 -7.31 -5.15 -8.36
N ALA A 21 -6.36 -5.10 -7.42
CA ALA A 21 -5.38 -4.03 -7.31
C ALA A 21 -4.25 -4.17 -8.36
N PHE A 22 -3.98 -5.38 -8.87
CA PHE A 22 -2.86 -5.61 -9.78
C PHE A 22 -2.97 -4.89 -11.13
N PRO A 23 -4.13 -4.89 -11.83
CA PRO A 23 -4.28 -4.10 -13.06
C PRO A 23 -4.04 -2.60 -12.84
N MET A 24 -4.47 -2.07 -11.68
CA MET A 24 -4.23 -0.67 -11.33
C MET A 24 -2.77 -0.40 -11.01
N ALA A 25 -2.11 -1.29 -10.27
CA ALA A 25 -0.67 -1.22 -10.02
C ALA A 25 0.13 -1.25 -11.33
N ALA A 26 -0.24 -2.13 -12.27
CA ALA A 26 0.36 -2.18 -13.60
C ALA A 26 0.13 -0.88 -14.38
N SER A 27 -1.08 -0.31 -14.32
CA SER A 27 -1.36 1.00 -14.94
C SER A 27 -0.57 2.14 -14.28
N LEU A 28 -0.32 2.10 -12.97
CA LEU A 28 0.48 3.11 -12.28
C LEU A 28 1.95 3.02 -12.71
N LEU A 29 2.50 1.81 -12.82
CA LEU A 29 3.85 1.60 -13.35
C LEU A 29 4.00 2.09 -14.78
N LYS A 30 3.02 1.82 -15.66
CA LYS A 30 2.98 2.35 -17.04
C LYS A 30 2.94 3.87 -17.11
N LYS A 31 2.48 4.55 -16.06
CA LYS A 31 2.44 6.01 -15.94
C LYS A 31 3.65 6.56 -15.17
N GLU A 32 4.76 5.81 -15.13
CA GLU A 32 6.00 6.15 -14.44
C GLU A 32 5.82 6.47 -12.94
N ALA A 33 4.75 5.95 -12.32
CA ALA A 33 4.62 6.05 -10.88
C ALA A 33 5.79 5.30 -10.22
N SER A 34 6.42 5.94 -9.23
CA SER A 34 7.51 5.30 -8.49
C SER A 34 7.08 3.95 -7.93
N VAL A 35 7.96 2.93 -8.05
CA VAL A 35 7.80 1.61 -7.42
C VAL A 35 7.38 1.72 -5.96
N LEU A 36 7.94 2.70 -5.22
CA LEU A 36 7.55 2.98 -3.83
C LEU A 36 6.05 3.27 -3.69
N ASN A 37 5.49 4.11 -4.56
CA ASN A 37 4.07 4.46 -4.50
C ASN A 37 3.19 3.25 -4.85
N VAL A 38 3.65 2.40 -5.78
CA VAL A 38 2.92 1.19 -6.20
C VAL A 38 2.92 0.14 -5.08
N VAL A 39 4.04 -0.04 -4.39
CA VAL A 39 4.12 -0.92 -3.21
C VAL A 39 3.24 -0.41 -2.07
N ILE A 40 3.27 0.91 -1.80
CA ILE A 40 2.39 1.52 -0.79
C ILE A 40 0.92 1.34 -1.16
N PHE A 41 0.55 1.53 -2.44
CA PHE A 41 -0.82 1.31 -2.92
C PHE A 41 -1.28 -0.13 -2.71
N LEU A 42 -0.49 -1.11 -3.17
CA LEU A 42 -0.82 -2.54 -3.03
C LEU A 42 -0.89 -2.97 -1.56
N GLY A 43 0.05 -2.48 -0.74
CA GLY A 43 0.07 -2.75 0.69
C GLY A 43 -1.13 -2.16 1.42
N ALA A 44 -1.51 -0.92 1.08
CA ALA A 44 -2.70 -0.27 1.62
C ALA A 44 -3.97 -1.06 1.27
N TRP A 45 -4.09 -1.50 0.01
CA TRP A 45 -5.18 -2.37 -0.46
C TRP A 45 -5.25 -3.69 0.31
N ALA A 46 -4.10 -4.31 0.58
CA ALA A 46 -4.05 -5.56 1.32
C ALA A 46 -4.50 -5.39 2.78
N ALA A 47 -4.01 -4.36 3.48
CA ALA A 47 -4.00 -4.33 4.94
C ALA A 47 -4.81 -3.20 5.62
N LEU A 48 -5.30 -2.20 4.87
CA LEU A 48 -5.90 -0.98 5.44
C LEU A 48 -7.39 -0.82 5.08
N LYS A 49 -8.12 -1.94 5.08
CA LYS A 49 -9.56 -1.94 4.79
C LYS A 49 -10.33 -1.43 6.00
N ILE A 50 -11.29 -0.52 5.78
CA ILE A 50 -12.17 0.01 6.84
C ILE A 50 -12.86 -1.11 7.63
N PRO A 51 -13.46 -2.15 6.99
CA PRO A 51 -14.06 -3.26 7.73
C PRO A 51 -13.09 -4.01 8.64
N GLN A 52 -11.84 -4.20 8.20
CA GLN A 52 -10.82 -4.87 8.99
C GLN A 52 -10.48 -4.05 10.25
N LEU A 53 -10.33 -2.73 10.10
CA LEU A 53 -10.05 -1.85 11.23
C LEU A 53 -11.21 -1.83 12.24
N MET A 54 -12.46 -1.83 11.77
CA MET A 54 -13.64 -1.92 12.65
C MET A 54 -13.68 -3.25 13.42
N VAL A 55 -13.38 -4.37 12.75
CA VAL A 55 -13.31 -5.70 13.38
C VAL A 55 -12.19 -5.73 14.44
N GLU A 56 -10.99 -5.24 14.12
CA GLU A 56 -9.89 -5.18 15.08
C GLU A 56 -10.23 -4.33 16.30
N ILE A 57 -10.81 -3.14 16.12
CA ILE A 57 -11.20 -2.28 17.24
C ILE A 57 -12.23 -2.99 18.12
N LYS A 58 -13.21 -3.68 17.52
CA LYS A 58 -14.29 -4.36 18.24
C LYS A 58 -13.78 -5.56 19.07
N PHE A 59 -12.86 -6.35 18.54
CA PHE A 59 -12.42 -7.60 19.18
C PHE A 59 -11.10 -7.49 19.95
N LEU A 60 -10.19 -6.62 19.53
CA LEU A 60 -8.83 -6.50 20.08
C LEU A 60 -8.56 -5.13 20.73
N GLY A 61 -9.45 -4.16 20.53
CA GLY A 61 -9.37 -2.83 21.12
C GLY A 61 -8.60 -1.82 20.26
N LEU A 62 -8.88 -0.53 20.51
CA LEU A 62 -8.26 0.59 19.81
C LEU A 62 -6.72 0.66 19.95
N PRO A 63 -6.10 0.39 21.13
CA PRO A 63 -4.66 0.46 21.26
C PRO A 63 -3.94 -0.55 20.34
N PHE A 64 -4.46 -1.77 20.25
CA PHE A 64 -3.93 -2.80 19.35
C PHE A 64 -4.10 -2.40 17.89
N ALA A 65 -5.31 -1.97 17.50
CA ALA A 65 -5.62 -1.59 16.13
C ALA A 65 -4.74 -0.42 15.65
N ALA A 66 -4.57 0.61 16.47
CA ALA A 66 -3.73 1.76 16.17
C ALA A 66 -2.25 1.38 16.04
N LEU A 67 -1.72 0.58 16.98
CA LEU A 67 -0.34 0.11 16.94
C LEU A 67 -0.08 -0.69 15.66
N ARG A 68 -0.93 -1.69 15.37
CA ARG A 68 -0.82 -2.50 14.16
C ARG A 68 -0.90 -1.65 12.88
N PHE A 69 -1.81 -0.68 12.84
CA PHE A 69 -1.97 0.23 11.69
C PHE A 69 -0.69 1.04 11.43
N ILE A 70 -0.12 1.63 12.49
CA ILE A 70 1.13 2.42 12.40
C ILE A 70 2.30 1.52 11.97
N LEU A 71 2.45 0.35 12.59
CA LEU A 71 3.50 -0.61 12.21
C LEU A 71 3.36 -1.03 10.74
N THR A 72 2.14 -1.26 10.27
CA THR A 72 1.86 -1.60 8.88
C THR A 72 2.31 -0.48 7.95
N LEU A 73 1.93 0.77 8.25
CA LEU A 73 2.33 1.94 7.46
C LEU A 73 3.86 2.11 7.38
N VAL A 74 4.54 1.98 8.52
CA VAL A 74 6.00 2.07 8.58
C VAL A 74 6.64 0.93 7.76
N GLY A 75 6.15 -0.31 7.93
CA GLY A 75 6.60 -1.46 7.17
C GLY A 75 6.44 -1.28 5.65
N LEU A 76 5.32 -0.72 5.20
CA LEU A 76 5.08 -0.44 3.77
C LEU A 76 6.04 0.60 3.20
N ILE A 77 6.36 1.64 3.96
CA ILE A 77 7.33 2.66 3.54
C ILE A 77 8.73 2.04 3.45
N ILE A 78 9.12 1.21 4.41
CA ILE A 78 10.41 0.51 4.42
C ILE A 78 10.50 -0.44 3.22
N ILE A 79 9.53 -1.35 3.05
CA ILE A 79 9.51 -2.31 1.93
C ILE A 79 9.46 -1.58 0.60
N GLY A 80 8.63 -0.55 0.46
CA GLY A 80 8.56 0.25 -0.77
C GLY A 80 9.88 0.95 -1.10
N SER A 81 10.62 1.40 -0.09
CA SER A 81 11.94 2.01 -0.27
C SER A 81 12.99 0.98 -0.66
N ILE A 82 13.00 -0.20 -0.02
CA ILE A 82 13.88 -1.32 -0.38
C ILE A 82 13.61 -1.76 -1.82
N MET A 83 12.34 -2.00 -2.15
CA MET A 83 11.93 -2.40 -3.50
C MET A 83 12.32 -1.36 -4.54
N LYS A 84 12.16 -0.06 -4.23
CA LYS A 84 12.62 1.01 -5.12
C LYS A 84 14.12 0.94 -5.38
N ILE A 85 14.93 0.61 -4.38
CA ILE A 85 16.39 0.48 -4.53
C ILE A 85 16.74 -0.76 -5.36
N PHE A 86 16.14 -1.91 -5.06
CA PHE A 86 16.40 -3.17 -5.78
C PHE A 86 15.97 -3.08 -7.26
N LEU A 87 14.77 -2.55 -7.54
CA LEU A 87 14.25 -2.44 -8.90
C LEU A 87 14.88 -1.30 -9.71
N LYS A 88 15.51 -0.30 -9.08
CA LYS A 88 16.26 0.74 -9.79
C LYS A 88 17.40 0.15 -10.64
N SER A 89 17.89 -1.04 -10.30
CA SER A 89 18.92 -1.75 -11.08
C SER A 89 18.39 -2.32 -12.40
N GLU A 90 17.09 -2.55 -12.52
CA GLU A 90 16.49 -3.24 -13.68
C GLU A 90 15.85 -2.24 -14.66
N SER A 91 15.54 -1.02 -14.24
CA SER A 91 14.67 -0.08 -14.97
C SER A 91 15.39 0.87 -15.93
N PHE A 92 16.41 0.41 -16.67
CA PHE A 92 16.92 1.10 -17.86
C PHE A 92 16.78 0.27 -19.15
N GLN A 93 15.99 -0.80 -19.13
CA GLN A 93 15.72 -1.64 -20.30
C GLN A 93 14.22 -1.88 -20.47
N GLN A 94 13.43 -0.81 -20.63
CA GLN A 94 12.15 -0.92 -21.34
C GLN A 94 11.72 0.43 -21.92
#